data_AF-A0A409VYU2-F1
#
_entry.id   AF-A0A409VYU2-F1
#
_cell.length_a   1.000
_cell.length_b   1.000
_cell.length_c   1.000
_cell.angle_alpha   90.00
_cell.angle_beta   90.00
_cell.angle_gamma   90.00
#
_symmetry.space_group_name_H-M   'P 1'
#
loop_
_entity.id
_entity.type
_entity.pdbx_description
1 polymer ?
#
loop_
_entity_poly.entity_id
_entity_poly.type
_entity_poly.pdbx_seq_one_letter_code
_entity_poly.pdbx_strand_id
1 'polypeptide(L)'
;MAPNSDTEPFIPPSPSSFIPKEEPPRLPTPDLQQPAPAIRNSPFRWPTWYYNPALHVVQGHLPSASDISYVPPITSLRLHYHLCFNPLNPLVPHIAWDVIYPPSHARILDFQNSGPSRFISPALDVEALQPSVKKVWIFTDHQSLSYWMERWGPISITRDAITIADILQGIYDYLRTPLTLEDMQQVTKIPGNRECLRMARAYRAKDSLEVEAVVLAAPYRRIDVIGGHRRFQAGTLPRNR
;
A
#
# COMPACT_ATOMS: atom_id res chain seq x y z
N MET A 1 27.76 25.08 -64.33
CA MET A 1 28.74 24.08 -63.84
C MET A 1 27.97 22.88 -63.33
N ALA A 2 28.36 21.70 -63.81
CA ALA A 2 27.61 20.44 -63.77
C ALA A 2 27.60 19.77 -62.38
N PRO A 3 26.69 18.80 -62.15
CA PRO A 3 26.49 18.12 -60.86
C PRO A 3 27.38 16.87 -60.75
N ASN A 4 27.91 16.59 -59.56
CA ASN A 4 28.49 15.29 -59.23
C ASN A 4 27.50 14.50 -58.38
N SER A 5 26.87 13.52 -59.02
CA SER A 5 26.01 12.51 -58.42
C SER A 5 26.85 11.28 -58.10
N ASP A 6 27.32 11.19 -56.85
CA ASP A 6 27.92 9.97 -56.31
C ASP A 6 26.82 8.93 -56.10
N THR A 7 26.73 7.99 -57.03
CA THR A 7 25.85 6.83 -56.96
C THR A 7 26.65 5.69 -56.35
N GLU A 8 26.45 5.43 -55.06
CA GLU A 8 27.03 4.24 -54.43
C GLU A 8 26.40 2.95 -54.99
N PRO A 9 27.20 1.93 -55.30
CA PRO A 9 26.68 0.66 -55.79
C PRO A 9 25.96 -0.10 -54.66
N PHE A 10 24.69 -0.40 -54.90
CA PHE A 10 23.87 -1.25 -54.03
C PHE A 10 24.41 -2.69 -54.07
N ILE A 11 25.00 -3.15 -52.96
CA ILE A 11 25.43 -4.54 -52.79
C ILE A 11 24.26 -5.31 -52.15
N PRO A 12 23.65 -6.28 -52.85
CA PRO A 12 22.62 -7.11 -52.24
C PRO A 12 23.23 -7.97 -51.13
N PRO A 13 22.52 -8.16 -49.99
CA PRO A 13 23.01 -9.02 -48.92
C PRO A 13 23.14 -10.46 -49.43
N SER A 14 24.30 -11.08 -49.16
CA SER A 14 24.54 -12.49 -49.49
C SER A 14 23.46 -13.38 -48.87
N PRO A 15 22.95 -14.39 -49.59
CA PRO A 15 22.00 -15.34 -49.04
C PRO A 15 22.65 -16.08 -47.87
N SER A 16 22.12 -15.84 -46.67
CA SER A 16 22.52 -16.52 -45.44
C SER A 16 22.36 -18.02 -45.65
N SER A 17 23.49 -18.72 -45.68
CA SER A 17 23.55 -20.18 -45.65
C SER A 17 22.76 -20.66 -44.43
N PHE A 18 21.63 -21.33 -44.70
CA PHE A 18 20.84 -22.04 -43.71
C PHE A 18 21.72 -23.15 -43.14
N ILE A 19 22.29 -22.92 -41.97
CA ILE A 19 22.95 -23.98 -41.19
C ILE A 19 21.81 -24.79 -40.57
N PRO A 20 21.65 -26.08 -40.92
CA PRO A 20 20.73 -26.96 -40.22
C PRO A 20 21.14 -26.96 -38.75
N LYS A 21 20.23 -26.53 -37.89
CA LYS A 21 20.42 -26.53 -36.44
C LYS A 21 20.53 -27.99 -36.00
N GLU A 22 21.74 -28.47 -35.76
CA GLU A 22 21.97 -29.79 -35.15
C GLU A 22 21.16 -29.86 -33.86
N GLU A 23 20.22 -30.80 -33.81
CA GLU A 23 19.43 -31.11 -32.63
C GLU A 23 20.42 -31.65 -31.58
N PRO A 24 20.58 -30.97 -30.43
CA PRO A 24 21.51 -31.43 -29.41
C PRO A 24 21.12 -32.84 -28.94
N PRO A 25 22.09 -33.69 -28.58
CA PRO A 25 21.84 -35.04 -28.12
C PRO A 25 20.81 -35.01 -26.98
N ARG A 26 19.71 -35.74 -27.16
CA ARG A 26 18.68 -35.90 -26.14
C ARG A 26 19.33 -36.47 -24.89
N LEU A 27 19.38 -35.66 -23.84
CA LEU A 27 19.76 -36.12 -22.51
C LEU A 27 18.83 -37.28 -22.11
N PRO A 28 19.36 -38.31 -21.43
CA PRO A 28 18.54 -39.40 -20.93
C PRO A 28 17.36 -38.81 -20.14
N THR A 29 16.15 -39.16 -20.56
CA THR A 29 14.92 -38.79 -19.87
C THR A 29 15.07 -39.26 -18.42
N PRO A 30 15.14 -38.35 -17.44
CA PRO A 30 15.14 -38.76 -16.04
C PRO A 30 13.88 -39.57 -15.81
N ASP A 31 14.08 -40.75 -15.24
CA ASP A 31 13.03 -41.67 -14.83
C ASP A 31 11.92 -40.85 -14.15
N LEU A 32 10.66 -41.15 -14.51
CA LEU A 32 9.48 -40.52 -13.93
C LEU A 32 9.38 -40.92 -12.45
N GLN A 33 10.25 -40.33 -11.64
CA GLN A 33 10.10 -40.24 -10.20
C GLN A 33 8.73 -39.61 -9.98
N GLN A 34 7.88 -40.37 -9.30
CA GLN A 34 6.56 -39.97 -8.85
C GLN A 34 6.57 -38.48 -8.51
N PRO A 35 5.60 -37.70 -9.00
CA PRO A 35 5.54 -36.28 -8.66
C PRO A 35 5.62 -36.19 -7.15
N ALA A 36 6.69 -35.55 -6.66
CA ALA A 36 6.81 -35.19 -5.26
C ALA A 36 5.43 -34.65 -4.84
N PRO A 37 4.88 -35.10 -3.70
CA PRO A 37 3.54 -34.70 -3.28
C PRO A 37 3.48 -33.20 -3.44
N ALA A 38 2.58 -32.74 -4.32
CA ALA A 38 2.46 -31.32 -4.63
C ALA A 38 2.46 -30.62 -3.29
N ILE A 39 3.56 -29.90 -2.99
CA ILE A 39 3.57 -28.96 -1.90
C ILE A 39 2.49 -28.00 -2.37
N ARG A 40 1.29 -28.20 -1.84
CA ARG A 40 0.18 -27.29 -2.00
C ARG A 40 0.83 -25.97 -1.64
N ASN A 41 1.06 -25.14 -2.66
CA ASN A 41 1.27 -23.71 -2.52
C ASN A 41 -0.03 -23.23 -1.87
N SER A 42 -0.14 -23.50 -0.57
CA SER A 42 -1.13 -22.88 0.28
C SER A 42 -0.81 -21.41 0.08
N PRO A 43 -1.68 -20.62 -0.58
CA PRO A 43 -1.44 -19.20 -0.68
C PRO A 43 -1.18 -18.75 0.74
N PHE A 44 0.02 -18.24 0.97
CA PHE A 44 0.54 -17.93 2.30
C PHE A 44 -0.52 -17.09 3.00
N ARG A 45 -1.37 -17.77 3.80
CA ARG A 45 -2.44 -17.12 4.55
C ARG A 45 -1.68 -16.52 5.70
N TRP A 46 -1.29 -15.26 5.53
CA TRP A 46 -1.05 -14.40 6.68
C TRP A 46 -2.21 -14.63 7.63
N PRO A 47 -1.95 -14.97 8.89
CA PRO A 47 -3.00 -15.40 9.79
C PRO A 47 -4.14 -14.37 9.77
N THR A 48 -5.35 -14.86 9.48
CA THR A 48 -6.57 -14.05 9.50
C THR A 48 -6.85 -13.71 10.96
N TRP A 49 -6.35 -12.57 11.40
CA TRP A 49 -6.49 -12.13 12.78
C TRP A 49 -7.83 -11.41 12.96
N TYR A 50 -8.60 -11.88 13.95
CA TYR A 50 -9.85 -11.30 14.37
C TYR A 50 -9.61 -10.03 15.18
N TYR A 51 -10.34 -8.97 14.84
CA TYR A 51 -10.52 -7.78 15.66
C TYR A 51 -11.15 -8.19 16.99
N ASN A 52 -10.51 -7.87 18.13
CA ASN A 52 -11.05 -8.12 19.47
C ASN A 52 -11.57 -6.81 20.08
N PRO A 53 -12.89 -6.54 20.10
CA PRO A 53 -13.46 -5.31 20.63
C PRO A 53 -13.79 -5.37 22.13
N ALA A 54 -13.00 -6.08 22.95
CA ALA A 54 -13.22 -6.10 24.39
C ALA A 54 -12.45 -4.97 25.08
N LEU A 55 -13.14 -3.87 25.42
CA LEU A 55 -12.67 -2.95 26.46
C LEU A 55 -13.76 -2.66 27.49
N HIS A 56 -13.39 -2.94 28.74
CA HIS A 56 -14.16 -2.79 29.97
C HIS A 56 -14.42 -1.32 30.31
N VAL A 57 -15.63 -1.04 30.80
CA VAL A 57 -16.04 0.26 31.36
C VAL A 57 -15.78 0.24 32.87
N VAL A 58 -15.00 1.21 33.38
CA VAL A 58 -14.85 1.49 34.82
C VAL A 58 -15.65 2.75 35.13
N GLN A 59 -16.58 2.66 36.07
CA GLN A 59 -17.56 3.68 36.42
C GLN A 59 -16.97 4.64 37.48
N GLY A 60 -16.60 5.85 37.07
CA GLY A 60 -16.06 6.91 37.95
C GLY A 60 -17.14 7.88 38.44
N HIS A 61 -16.99 8.37 39.68
CA HIS A 61 -17.97 9.20 40.41
C HIS A 61 -18.08 10.64 39.85
N LEU A 62 -19.30 11.20 39.90
CA LEU A 62 -19.65 12.56 39.44
C LEU A 62 -19.16 13.66 40.40
N PRO A 63 -18.53 14.76 39.90
CA PRO A 63 -18.19 15.92 40.71
C PRO A 63 -19.40 16.84 41.00
N SER A 64 -19.31 17.57 42.12
CA SER A 64 -20.35 18.46 42.68
C SER A 64 -20.50 19.79 41.91
N ALA A 65 -21.72 20.32 41.86
CA ALA A 65 -22.23 21.28 40.86
C ALA A 65 -21.88 22.77 41.05
N SER A 66 -20.95 23.15 41.95
CA SER A 66 -20.80 24.55 42.38
C SER A 66 -19.86 25.42 41.52
N ASP A 67 -19.01 24.85 40.67
CA ASP A 67 -17.93 25.59 39.97
C ASP A 67 -18.00 25.45 38.44
N ILE A 68 -19.16 25.76 37.84
CA ILE A 68 -19.31 25.69 36.37
C ILE A 68 -18.78 27.00 35.75
N SER A 69 -17.45 27.11 35.64
CA SER A 69 -16.83 27.99 34.64
C SER A 69 -17.33 27.57 33.26
N TYR A 70 -17.77 28.52 32.43
CA TYR A 70 -18.19 28.27 31.06
C TYR A 70 -16.98 27.76 30.25
N VAL A 71 -16.80 26.45 30.20
CA VAL A 71 -15.86 25.81 29.29
C VAL A 71 -16.57 25.77 27.94
N PRO A 72 -16.09 26.47 26.90
CA PRO A 72 -16.69 26.37 25.59
C PRO A 72 -16.70 24.89 25.17
N PRO A 73 -17.79 24.40 24.56
CA PRO A 73 -17.88 23.00 24.18
C PRO A 73 -16.69 22.66 23.29
N ILE A 74 -15.86 21.72 23.74
CA ILE A 74 -14.72 21.21 22.98
C ILE A 74 -15.28 20.65 21.68
N THR A 75 -15.14 21.39 20.57
CA THR A 75 -15.56 20.90 19.26
C THR A 75 -14.72 19.70 18.93
N SER A 76 -15.34 18.52 18.94
CA SER A 76 -14.65 17.28 18.61
C SER A 76 -14.11 17.36 17.19
N LEU A 77 -12.83 17.03 17.03
CA LEU A 77 -12.22 16.89 15.71
C LEU A 77 -12.91 15.74 14.98
N ARG A 78 -13.41 16.00 13.78
CA ARG A 78 -14.11 15.03 12.93
C ARG A 78 -13.33 14.80 11.65
N LEU A 79 -13.13 13.53 11.31
CA LEU A 79 -12.51 13.11 10.06
C LEU A 79 -13.59 13.02 8.99
N HIS A 80 -13.25 13.39 7.75
CA HIS A 80 -14.14 13.30 6.62
C HIS A 80 -14.64 11.87 6.45
N TYR A 81 -15.95 11.68 6.27
CA TYR A 81 -16.59 10.36 6.33
C TYR A 81 -16.04 9.35 5.31
N HIS A 82 -15.60 9.78 4.12
CA HIS A 82 -14.92 8.91 3.14
C HIS A 82 -13.59 8.30 3.63
N LEU A 83 -12.91 8.94 4.59
CA LEU A 83 -11.70 8.44 5.23
C LEU A 83 -11.99 7.55 6.45
N CYS A 84 -13.26 7.40 6.82
CA CYS A 84 -13.71 6.58 7.93
C CYS A 84 -14.28 5.24 7.43
N PHE A 85 -13.82 4.12 7.99
CA PHE A 85 -14.50 2.85 7.76
C PHE A 85 -15.65 2.70 8.76
N ASN A 86 -16.87 2.45 8.27
CA ASN A 86 -17.99 2.15 9.13
C ASN A 86 -18.27 0.64 9.16
N PRO A 87 -17.78 -0.10 10.17
CA PRO A 87 -18.03 -1.55 10.25
C PRO A 87 -19.50 -1.89 10.52
N LEU A 88 -20.28 -0.96 11.07
CA LEU A 88 -21.70 -1.17 11.37
C LEU A 88 -22.60 -0.97 10.14
N ASN A 89 -22.13 -0.19 9.17
CA ASN A 89 -22.85 0.03 7.92
C ASN A 89 -21.85 -0.01 6.75
N PRO A 90 -21.58 -1.21 6.19
CA PRO A 90 -20.66 -1.37 5.07
C PRO A 90 -21.19 -0.74 3.76
N LEU A 91 -22.46 -0.31 3.72
CA LEU A 91 -23.03 0.39 2.58
C LEU A 91 -22.62 1.86 2.52
N VAL A 92 -21.98 2.39 3.57
CA VAL A 92 -21.46 3.76 3.56
C VAL A 92 -20.27 3.82 2.59
N PRO A 93 -20.32 4.74 1.60
CA PRO A 93 -19.23 4.89 0.66
C PRO A 93 -17.93 5.28 1.36
N HIS A 94 -16.85 4.58 1.04
CA HIS A 94 -15.52 4.82 1.60
C HIS A 94 -14.46 4.71 0.51
N ILE A 95 -13.30 5.31 0.79
CA ILE A 95 -12.15 5.24 -0.11
C ILE A 95 -11.57 3.82 -0.08
N ALA A 96 -11.53 3.19 -1.25
CA ALA A 96 -10.73 2.03 -1.56
C ALA A 96 -9.52 2.46 -2.37
N TRP A 97 -8.34 2.11 -1.87
CA TRP A 97 -7.08 2.51 -2.47
C TRP A 97 -6.00 1.49 -2.13
N ASP A 98 -5.17 1.13 -3.11
CA ASP A 98 -3.95 0.35 -2.90
C ASP A 98 -2.77 1.32 -2.92
N VAL A 99 -2.02 1.36 -1.82
CA VAL A 99 -0.97 2.36 -1.58
C VAL A 99 0.26 2.20 -2.48
N ILE A 100 0.33 1.16 -3.31
CA ILE A 100 1.35 1.10 -4.38
C ILE A 100 1.10 2.17 -5.46
N TYR A 101 -0.15 2.62 -5.62
CA TYR A 101 -0.54 3.64 -6.59
C TYR A 101 -0.67 5.02 -5.92
N PRO A 102 -0.44 6.12 -6.66
CA PRO A 102 -0.63 7.46 -6.10
C PRO A 102 -2.10 7.72 -5.73
N PRO A 103 -2.39 8.73 -4.88
CA PRO A 103 -3.75 9.04 -4.42
C PRO A 103 -4.79 9.28 -5.53
N SER A 104 -4.36 9.70 -6.73
CA SER A 104 -5.23 9.83 -7.91
C SER A 104 -5.90 8.52 -8.36
N HIS A 105 -5.39 7.37 -7.92
CA HIS A 105 -5.96 6.05 -8.16
C HIS A 105 -6.95 5.61 -7.08
N ALA A 106 -7.13 6.40 -6.01
CA ALA A 106 -8.16 6.14 -5.02
C ALA A 106 -9.55 6.18 -5.67
N ARG A 107 -10.43 5.29 -5.23
CA ARG A 107 -11.82 5.21 -5.70
C ARG A 107 -12.75 5.14 -4.50
N ILE A 108 -13.97 5.63 -4.64
CA ILE A 108 -15.06 5.39 -3.69
C ILE A 108 -15.77 4.11 -4.12
N LEU A 109 -15.93 3.19 -3.18
CA LEU A 109 -16.82 2.04 -3.33
C LEU A 109 -18.23 2.45 -2.89
N ASP A 110 -19.16 2.58 -3.83
CA ASP A 110 -20.58 2.80 -3.55
C ASP A 110 -21.38 1.49 -3.70
N PHE A 111 -22.01 1.06 -2.60
CA PHE A 111 -22.84 -0.15 -2.51
C PHE A 111 -24.34 0.16 -2.40
N GLN A 112 -24.76 1.43 -2.37
CA GLN A 112 -26.16 1.79 -2.12
C GLN A 112 -27.08 1.49 -3.31
N ASN A 113 -26.53 1.50 -4.52
CA ASN A 113 -27.26 1.13 -5.72
C ASN A 113 -27.12 -0.39 -5.91
N SER A 114 -28.24 -1.13 -5.86
CA SER A 114 -28.35 -2.59 -5.94
C SER A 114 -27.81 -3.27 -7.23
N GLY A 115 -26.93 -2.60 -7.97
CA GLY A 115 -26.23 -3.10 -9.15
C GLY A 115 -24.75 -3.44 -8.87
N PRO A 116 -23.94 -3.67 -9.91
CA PRO A 116 -22.51 -3.88 -9.75
C PRO A 116 -21.87 -2.67 -9.06
N SER A 117 -21.00 -2.92 -8.07
CA SER A 117 -20.30 -1.89 -7.32
C SER A 117 -19.69 -0.85 -8.28
N ARG A 118 -20.09 0.41 -8.10
CA ARG A 118 -19.58 1.51 -8.92
C ARG A 118 -18.35 2.10 -8.25
N PHE A 119 -17.29 2.27 -9.04
CA PHE A 119 -16.10 3.00 -8.63
C PHE A 119 -16.25 4.46 -9.03
N ILE A 120 -16.28 5.36 -8.06
CA ILE A 120 -16.42 6.80 -8.28
C ILE A 120 -15.11 7.49 -7.90
N SER A 121 -14.70 8.54 -8.61
CA SER A 121 -13.55 9.34 -8.22
C SER A 121 -13.87 10.16 -6.96
N PRO A 122 -13.07 10.05 -5.87
CA PRO A 122 -13.28 10.86 -4.68
C PRO A 122 -12.96 12.33 -4.95
N ALA A 123 -13.68 13.24 -4.27
CA ALA A 123 -13.32 14.65 -4.19
C ALA A 123 -12.14 14.82 -3.22
N LEU A 124 -10.91 14.73 -3.74
CA LEU A 124 -9.69 14.70 -2.93
C LEU A 124 -9.32 16.07 -2.34
N ASP A 125 -9.76 17.17 -2.96
CA ASP A 125 -9.43 18.54 -2.54
C ASP A 125 -10.29 19.04 -1.37
N VAL A 126 -11.21 18.22 -0.87
CA VAL A 126 -12.05 18.55 0.30
C VAL A 126 -11.24 18.43 1.58
N GLU A 127 -11.50 19.31 2.56
CA GLU A 127 -10.88 19.24 3.89
C GLU A 127 -11.12 17.87 4.54
N ALA A 128 -10.04 17.26 5.03
CA ALA A 128 -10.09 15.97 5.69
C ALA A 128 -10.59 16.07 7.14
N LEU A 129 -10.49 17.24 7.76
CA LEU A 129 -10.72 17.43 9.20
C LEU A 129 -11.64 18.63 9.45
N GLN A 130 -12.59 18.48 10.36
CA GLN A 130 -13.49 19.54 10.80
C GLN A 130 -13.47 19.63 12.34
N PRO A 131 -13.13 20.78 12.95
CA PRO A 131 -12.65 22.00 12.28
C PRO A 131 -11.30 21.79 11.58
N SER A 132 -10.97 22.68 10.64
CA SER A 132 -9.71 22.64 9.90
C SER A 132 -8.51 22.80 10.86
N VAL A 133 -7.48 21.99 10.67
CA VAL A 133 -6.26 22.00 11.50
C VAL A 133 -5.03 22.07 10.63
N LYS A 134 -3.98 22.71 11.16
CA LYS A 134 -2.75 22.95 10.39
C LYS A 134 -1.74 21.79 10.42
N LYS A 135 -1.84 20.93 11.42
CA LYS A 135 -0.90 19.82 11.63
C LYS A 135 -1.64 18.59 12.11
N VAL A 136 -1.33 17.45 11.53
CA VAL A 136 -1.85 16.15 11.94
C VAL A 136 -0.71 15.14 12.08
N TRP A 137 -0.86 14.25 13.05
CA TRP A 137 -0.05 13.05 13.19
C TRP A 137 -0.93 11.83 12.94
N ILE A 138 -0.54 10.98 12.01
CA ILE A 138 -1.25 9.75 11.68
C ILE A 138 -0.48 8.58 12.27
N PHE A 139 -1.21 7.80 13.06
CA PHE A 139 -0.77 6.52 13.62
C PHE A 139 -1.58 5.40 12.98
N THR A 140 -1.16 4.17 13.23
CA THR A 140 -1.87 2.97 12.79
C THR A 140 -2.07 2.01 13.96
N ASP A 141 -3.19 1.31 13.93
CA ASP A 141 -3.49 0.15 14.75
C ASP A 141 -3.05 -1.17 14.09
N HIS A 142 -2.53 -1.12 12.85
CA HIS A 142 -2.04 -2.29 12.15
C HIS A 142 -0.76 -2.82 12.81
N GLN A 143 -0.83 -4.00 13.43
CA GLN A 143 0.23 -4.58 14.28
C GLN A 143 1.64 -4.54 13.67
N SER A 144 1.78 -4.89 12.38
CA SER A 144 3.09 -4.85 11.73
C SER A 144 3.56 -3.41 11.55
N LEU A 145 2.68 -2.52 11.06
CA LEU A 145 3.08 -1.15 10.77
C LEU A 145 3.25 -0.32 12.05
N SER A 146 2.50 -0.59 13.12
CA SER A 146 2.64 0.08 14.42
C SER A 146 4.02 -0.18 15.03
N TYR A 147 4.50 -1.43 15.00
CA TYR A 147 5.86 -1.79 15.43
C TYR A 147 6.92 -0.96 14.69
N TRP A 148 6.76 -0.79 13.38
CA TRP A 148 7.71 0.01 12.60
C TRP A 148 7.54 1.51 12.79
N MET A 149 6.31 2.01 13.00
CA MET A 149 6.03 3.41 13.31
C MET A 149 6.62 3.84 14.66
N GLU A 150 6.76 2.94 15.63
CA GLU A 150 7.49 3.24 16.88
C GLU A 150 8.96 3.61 16.61
N ARG A 151 9.58 2.99 15.58
CA ARG A 151 10.96 3.29 15.17
C ARG A 151 11.05 4.46 14.19
N TRP A 152 10.19 4.46 13.18
CA TRP A 152 10.23 5.43 12.08
C TRP A 152 9.56 6.77 12.42
N GLY A 153 8.75 6.79 13.49
CA GLY A 153 7.88 7.91 13.84
C GLY A 153 6.54 7.87 13.09
N PRO A 154 5.55 8.65 13.59
CA PRO A 154 4.26 8.81 12.92
C PRO A 154 4.40 9.60 11.61
N ILE A 155 3.38 9.50 10.75
CA ILE A 155 3.28 10.38 9.58
C ILE A 155 2.89 11.77 10.07
N SER A 156 3.68 12.79 9.76
CA SER A 156 3.38 14.18 10.11
C SER A 156 3.10 14.99 8.85
N ILE A 157 1.93 15.61 8.79
CA ILE A 157 1.51 16.48 7.68
C ILE A 157 1.23 17.86 8.24
N THR A 158 1.76 18.90 7.58
CA THR A 158 1.56 20.30 7.97
C THR A 158 1.15 21.14 6.75
N ARG A 159 -0.03 21.76 6.80
CA ARG A 159 -0.64 22.60 5.73
C ARG A 159 -1.53 23.66 6.37
N ASP A 160 -2.00 24.66 5.62
CA ASP A 160 -2.99 25.61 6.16
C ASP A 160 -4.39 25.00 6.29
N ALA A 161 -4.80 24.21 5.30
CA ALA A 161 -5.99 23.35 5.33
C ALA A 161 -5.58 21.96 4.82
N ILE A 162 -5.80 20.93 5.64
CA ILE A 162 -5.41 19.56 5.30
C ILE A 162 -6.55 18.89 4.53
N THR A 163 -6.29 18.53 3.28
CA THR A 163 -7.26 17.86 2.41
C THR A 163 -7.18 16.33 2.50
N ILE A 164 -8.17 15.63 1.93
CA ILE A 164 -8.11 14.18 1.76
C ILE A 164 -6.86 13.79 0.93
N ALA A 165 -6.56 14.56 -0.13
CA ALA A 165 -5.38 14.37 -0.95
C ALA A 165 -4.09 14.38 -0.11
N ASP A 166 -3.93 15.38 0.77
CA ASP A 166 -2.75 15.52 1.63
C ASP A 166 -2.57 14.31 2.56
N ILE A 167 -3.66 13.80 3.15
CA ILE A 167 -3.64 12.62 4.02
C ILE A 167 -3.16 11.39 3.24
N LEU A 168 -3.78 11.10 2.10
CA LEU A 168 -3.42 9.94 1.28
C LEU A 168 -1.99 10.07 0.74
N GLN A 169 -1.59 11.27 0.30
CA GLN A 169 -0.25 11.54 -0.19
C GLN A 169 0.81 11.36 0.92
N GLY A 170 0.54 11.84 2.13
CA GLY A 170 1.44 11.62 3.27
C GLY A 170 1.64 10.13 3.60
N ILE A 171 0.57 9.32 3.52
CA ILE A 171 0.66 7.86 3.68
C ILE A 171 1.47 7.23 2.54
N TYR A 172 1.22 7.65 1.30
CA TYR A 172 1.92 7.17 0.10
C TYR A 172 3.43 7.42 0.20
N ASP A 173 3.83 8.66 0.49
CA ASP A 173 5.23 9.05 0.58
C ASP A 173 5.95 8.36 1.74
N TYR A 174 5.27 8.24 2.88
CA TYR A 174 5.80 7.52 4.03
C TYR A 174 6.11 6.07 3.67
N LEU A 175 5.18 5.35 3.06
CA LEU A 175 5.35 3.93 2.73
C LEU A 175 6.33 3.70 1.57
N ARG A 176 6.59 4.70 0.73
CA ARG A 176 7.61 4.64 -0.33
C ARG A 176 9.03 4.92 0.12
N THR A 177 9.22 5.39 1.35
CA THR A 177 10.56 5.63 1.90
C THR A 177 11.40 4.34 1.85
N PRO A 178 12.64 4.37 1.33
CA PRO A 178 13.53 3.22 1.35
C PRO A 178 13.84 2.76 2.77
N LEU A 179 14.02 1.45 2.96
CA LEU A 179 14.52 0.89 4.21
C LEU A 179 15.99 1.24 4.39
N THR A 180 16.35 1.62 5.61
CA THR A 180 17.74 1.86 5.99
C THR A 180 18.49 0.54 6.25
N LEU A 181 19.82 0.61 6.40
CA LEU A 181 20.61 -0.56 6.79
C LEU A 181 20.18 -1.11 8.16
N GLU A 182 19.86 -0.22 9.11
CA GLU A 182 19.38 -0.63 10.43
C GLU A 182 18.03 -1.35 10.33
N ASP A 183 17.10 -0.86 9.50
CA ASP A 183 15.83 -1.53 9.26
C ASP A 183 16.05 -2.94 8.71
N MET A 184 16.94 -3.09 7.73
CA MET A 184 17.29 -4.37 7.14
C MET A 184 17.89 -5.33 8.17
N GLN A 185 18.79 -4.85 9.04
CA GLN A 185 19.34 -5.66 10.13
C GLN A 185 18.23 -6.18 11.03
N GLN A 186 17.26 -5.33 11.39
CA GLN A 186 16.14 -5.69 12.25
C GLN A 186 15.20 -6.70 11.58
N VAL A 187 14.90 -6.54 10.28
CA VAL A 187 14.15 -7.55 9.51
C VAL A 187 14.87 -8.90 9.54
N THR A 188 16.19 -8.91 9.35
CA THR A 188 16.97 -10.16 9.28
C THR A 188 17.16 -10.89 10.61
N LYS A 189 16.87 -10.26 11.75
CA LYS A 189 16.92 -10.93 13.06
C LYS A 189 15.87 -12.04 13.19
N ILE A 190 14.77 -11.94 12.45
CA ILE A 190 13.69 -12.92 12.47
C ILE A 190 13.87 -13.87 11.27
N PRO A 191 14.05 -15.19 11.50
CA PRO A 191 14.17 -16.17 10.43
C PRO A 191 12.97 -16.11 9.48
N GLY A 192 13.23 -16.18 8.17
CA GLY A 192 12.21 -16.13 7.12
C GLY A 192 11.77 -14.73 6.68
N ASN A 193 11.90 -13.69 7.52
CA ASN A 193 11.45 -12.34 7.17
C ASN A 193 12.15 -11.75 5.94
N ARG A 194 13.43 -12.08 5.72
CA ARG A 194 14.16 -11.66 4.51
C ARG A 194 13.53 -12.20 3.23
N GLU A 195 13.06 -13.44 3.26
CA GLU A 195 12.39 -14.07 2.13
C GLU A 195 10.99 -13.49 1.92
N CYS A 196 10.25 -13.26 3.01
CA CYS A 196 8.98 -12.54 2.96
C CYS A 196 9.13 -11.15 2.34
N LEU A 197 10.17 -10.41 2.71
CA LEU A 197 10.47 -9.09 2.14
C LEU A 197 10.81 -9.17 0.65
N ARG A 198 11.58 -10.18 0.24
CA ARG A 198 11.89 -10.46 -1.17
C ARG A 198 10.62 -10.73 -1.98
N MET A 199 9.72 -11.55 -1.46
CA MET A 199 8.42 -11.86 -2.07
C MET A 199 7.52 -10.63 -2.14
N ALA A 200 7.42 -9.85 -1.06
CA ALA A 200 6.63 -8.63 -1.03
C ALA A 200 7.07 -7.64 -2.12
N ARG A 201 8.38 -7.43 -2.28
CA ARG A 201 8.94 -6.61 -3.35
C ARG A 201 8.61 -7.16 -4.74
N ALA A 202 8.70 -8.47 -4.94
CA ALA A 202 8.36 -9.10 -6.21
C ALA A 202 6.88 -8.93 -6.55
N TYR A 203 5.97 -9.09 -5.58
CA TYR A 203 4.55 -8.81 -5.77
C TYR A 203 4.30 -7.34 -6.09
N ARG A 204 4.95 -6.41 -5.37
CA ARG A 204 4.86 -4.98 -5.71
C ARG A 204 5.33 -4.70 -7.13
N ALA A 205 6.43 -5.31 -7.57
CA ALA A 205 6.95 -5.15 -8.93
C ALA A 205 5.92 -5.60 -9.98
N LYS A 206 5.29 -6.75 -9.75
CA LYS A 206 4.26 -7.32 -10.63
C LYS A 206 2.98 -6.49 -10.69
N ASP A 207 2.57 -5.92 -9.55
CA ASP A 207 1.29 -5.21 -9.44
C ASP A 207 1.42 -3.71 -9.78
N SER A 208 2.62 -3.15 -9.76
CA SER A 208 2.85 -1.72 -10.04
C SER A 208 2.77 -1.39 -11.54
N LEU A 209 2.59 -0.10 -11.84
CA LEU A 209 2.78 0.44 -13.21
C LEU A 209 4.25 0.74 -13.53
N GLU A 210 5.16 0.54 -12.57
CA GLU A 210 6.61 0.73 -12.75
C GLU A 210 7.19 -0.48 -13.51
N VAL A 211 8.28 -0.27 -14.25
CA VAL A 211 8.96 -1.37 -14.96
C VAL A 211 9.50 -2.37 -13.94
N GLU A 212 9.10 -3.64 -14.04
CA GLU A 212 9.42 -4.69 -13.06
C GLU A 212 10.92 -4.77 -12.74
N ALA A 213 11.78 -4.75 -13.76
CA ALA A 213 13.23 -4.79 -13.60
C ALA A 213 13.77 -3.59 -12.77
N VAL A 214 13.18 -2.41 -12.94
CA VAL A 214 13.55 -1.21 -12.17
C VAL A 214 13.13 -1.37 -10.71
N VAL A 215 11.94 -1.91 -10.45
CA VAL A 215 11.46 -2.16 -9.09
C VAL A 215 12.31 -3.21 -8.37
N LEU A 216 12.72 -4.27 -9.06
CA LEU A 216 13.58 -5.32 -8.50
C LEU A 216 15.02 -4.86 -8.26
N ALA A 217 15.53 -3.91 -9.06
CA ALA A 217 16.83 -3.29 -8.85
C ALA A 217 16.82 -2.23 -7.74
N ALA A 218 15.67 -1.61 -7.47
CA ALA A 218 15.51 -0.61 -6.42
C ALA A 218 15.66 -1.20 -4.99
N PRO A 219 16.04 -0.37 -4.00
CA PRO A 219 16.05 -0.79 -2.61
C PRO A 219 14.65 -1.17 -2.12
N TYR A 220 14.61 -1.99 -1.07
CA TYR A 220 13.36 -2.27 -0.34
C TYR A 220 12.77 -0.98 0.22
N ARG A 221 11.45 -0.88 0.23
CA ARG A 221 10.69 0.27 0.75
C ARG A 221 9.90 -0.16 1.99
N ARG A 222 9.46 0.80 2.80
CA ARG A 222 8.63 0.54 3.99
C ARG A 222 7.37 -0.28 3.67
N ILE A 223 6.76 -0.05 2.50
CA ILE A 223 5.63 -0.83 1.99
C ILE A 223 5.93 -2.33 1.81
N ASP A 224 7.18 -2.72 1.56
CA ASP A 224 7.54 -4.13 1.38
C ASP A 224 7.45 -4.89 2.72
N VAL A 225 7.56 -4.18 3.85
CA VAL A 225 7.53 -4.76 5.21
C VAL A 225 6.12 -5.15 5.64
N ILE A 226 5.10 -4.44 5.16
CA ILE A 226 3.69 -4.78 5.42
C ILE A 226 3.16 -5.86 4.47
N GLY A 227 3.95 -6.26 3.46
CA GLY A 227 3.61 -7.34 2.54
C GLY A 227 2.31 -7.10 1.79
N GLY A 228 1.36 -8.04 1.91
CA GLY A 228 0.05 -7.96 1.26
C GLY A 228 -0.92 -6.95 1.89
N HIS A 229 -0.60 -6.39 3.07
CA HIS A 229 -1.48 -5.50 3.84
C HIS A 229 -1.36 -4.04 3.39
N ARG A 230 -1.41 -3.82 2.08
CA ARG A 230 -1.16 -2.52 1.42
C ARG A 230 -2.43 -1.80 0.97
N ARG A 231 -3.60 -2.44 1.13
CA ARG A 231 -4.89 -1.79 0.86
C ARG A 231 -5.25 -0.88 2.02
N PHE A 232 -5.52 0.37 1.71
CA PHE A 232 -6.03 1.33 2.67
C PHE A 232 -7.39 0.86 3.18
N GLN A 233 -7.45 0.61 4.48
CA GLN A 233 -8.69 0.42 5.22
C GLN A 233 -8.93 1.73 5.96
N ALA A 234 -10.06 2.36 5.66
CA ALA A 234 -10.39 3.68 6.19
C ALA A 234 -10.32 3.69 7.73
N GLY A 235 -9.81 4.79 8.30
CA GLY A 235 -9.46 4.88 9.70
C GLY A 235 -10.67 4.99 10.63
N THR A 236 -10.43 4.92 11.93
CA THR A 236 -11.39 5.38 12.93
C THR A 236 -10.73 6.45 13.79
N LEU A 237 -11.45 7.53 14.10
CA LEU A 237 -10.95 8.51 15.05
C LEU A 237 -10.85 7.88 16.45
N PRO A 238 -9.80 8.18 17.22
CA PRO A 238 -9.76 7.79 18.62
C PRO A 238 -10.99 8.38 19.31
N ARG A 239 -11.80 7.53 19.95
CA ARG A 239 -12.84 8.02 20.84
C ARG A 239 -12.11 8.73 22.00
N ASN A 240 -12.31 10.04 22.13
CA ASN A 240 -11.86 10.78 23.31
C ASN A 240 -12.36 10.02 24.53
N ARG A 241 -11.40 9.46 25.28
CA ARG A 241 -11.63 8.76 26.55
C ARG A 241 -11.68 9.77 27.67
#